data_AF-A0AAN0JFV0-F1
#
_entry.id   AF-A0AAN0JFV0-F1
#
_cell.length_a   1.000
_cell.length_b   1.000
_cell.length_c   1.000
_cell.angle_alpha   90.00
_cell.angle_beta   90.00
_cell.angle_gamma   90.00
#
_symmetry.space_group_name_H-M   'P 1'
#
loop_
_entity.id
_entity.type
_entity.pdbx_description
1 polymer ?
#
loop_
_entity_poly.entity_id
_entity_poly.type
_entity_poly.pdbx_seq_one_letter_code
_entity_poly.pdbx_strand_id
1 'polypeptide(L)'
;MAKAISIRDLKQQVAKLCPEGTPIPSDSWVRYNFLPRNVHTHAARHYRGRLEAKHMIQRRQFRKSHIDAHYCSALFRYMREYAITLRDIAQFVCIDDKHRIKVGEPGFPVAAVERGREVIVSLNETYAVGDHDFTKFSVIPSVTFLVDIPESMDGSWYRGQVFIGIKDAIFEPSSPLRHATELYHCLLPHMANRFALFLYSDGGPDHRLTYVSVQLSLIALFYNFDLDILVACRTAPSHSWANPVERMMSVINLGLQCIGIMRTEMGKEIEKKFEASNNLKELRANCVDHQDAVIETLKPVKELLNSTLQRLELKGKAFQIFDSASKTELEDFWSILLVIEPLLTEDSPSKEALKSYPSLVKFIQHCCSFKKYAVTIKKCGQDECPICKTVRMPMERFSNLYTLPNPVIGEDGHYKDFQSVIKTDTSNSYAPSELTKNSKANLGFNVTQQHAKNTGTVIQCEECSMWRLIFSKKKLSPQGKADLSRLLDDISYTCGAAFDEINLPESLNTICIKTHNCHDKIEKLYYSSGFEPICIHCGTVCTANDSLYYPQCSNCRQPKIKKLSRGRK
;
A
#
# COMPACT_ATOMS: atom_id res chain seq x y z
N MET A 1 -27.72 8.60 15.24
CA MET A 1 -26.33 8.20 15.60
C MET A 1 -26.38 6.80 16.20
N ALA A 2 -25.48 5.90 15.80
CA ALA A 2 -25.36 4.61 16.47
C ALA A 2 -24.67 4.83 17.83
N LYS A 3 -25.35 4.51 18.93
CA LYS A 3 -24.78 4.58 20.28
C LYS A 3 -24.01 3.29 20.53
N ALA A 4 -22.75 3.38 20.93
CA ALA A 4 -21.91 2.24 21.29
C ALA A 4 -21.34 2.45 22.70
N ILE A 5 -21.23 1.38 23.47
CA ILE A 5 -20.73 1.39 24.83
C ILE A 5 -19.81 0.17 25.04
N SER A 6 -18.69 0.34 25.75
CA SER A 6 -17.79 -0.78 26.08
C SER A 6 -18.38 -1.63 27.21
N ILE A 7 -17.94 -2.88 27.41
CA ILE A 7 -18.39 -3.70 28.55
C ILE A 7 -18.04 -3.01 29.88
N ARG A 8 -16.83 -2.47 29.99
CA ARG A 8 -16.35 -1.77 31.19
C ARG A 8 -17.23 -0.57 31.51
N ASP A 9 -17.47 0.28 30.51
CA ASP A 9 -18.30 1.47 30.67
C ASP A 9 -19.77 1.10 30.95
N LEU A 10 -20.34 0.11 30.24
CA LEU A 10 -21.69 -0.40 30.52
C LEU A 10 -21.82 -0.85 31.98
N LYS A 11 -20.85 -1.61 32.50
CA LYS A 11 -20.85 -2.03 33.89
C LYS A 11 -20.77 -0.84 34.84
N GLN A 12 -19.93 0.15 34.56
CA GLN A 12 -19.79 1.34 35.40
C GLN A 12 -21.07 2.20 35.39
N GLN A 13 -21.71 2.39 34.23
CA GLN A 13 -22.96 3.14 34.12
C GLN A 13 -24.10 2.41 34.82
N VAL A 14 -24.21 1.08 34.66
CA VAL A 14 -25.22 0.28 35.37
C VAL A 14 -24.97 0.26 36.87
N ALA A 15 -23.72 0.13 37.32
CA ALA A 15 -23.37 0.17 38.74
C ALA A 15 -23.80 1.47 39.42
N LYS A 16 -23.67 2.61 38.74
CA LYS A 16 -24.16 3.92 39.24
C LYS A 16 -25.67 4.00 39.39
N LEU A 17 -26.43 3.18 38.67
CA LEU A 17 -27.89 3.11 38.75
C LEU A 17 -28.37 2.11 39.81
N CYS A 18 -27.47 1.28 40.33
CA CYS A 18 -27.79 0.30 41.35
C CYS A 18 -27.59 0.87 42.77
N PRO A 19 -28.34 0.36 43.77
CA PRO A 19 -28.10 0.69 45.16
C PRO A 19 -26.67 0.36 45.60
N GLU A 20 -26.16 1.10 46.58
CA GLU A 20 -24.83 0.90 47.15
C GLU A 20 -24.68 -0.54 47.69
N GLY A 21 -23.54 -1.18 47.40
CA GLY A 21 -23.28 -2.58 47.77
C GLY A 21 -23.84 -3.63 46.80
N THR A 22 -24.51 -3.24 45.71
CA THR A 22 -24.99 -4.21 44.70
C THR A 22 -23.81 -4.95 44.03
N PRO A 23 -23.79 -6.29 44.03
CA PRO A 23 -22.74 -7.06 43.37
C PRO A 23 -22.74 -6.85 41.85
N ILE A 24 -21.60 -6.42 41.30
CA ILE A 24 -21.45 -6.16 39.85
C ILE A 24 -20.92 -7.42 39.15
N PRO A 25 -21.58 -7.91 38.08
CA PRO A 25 -21.16 -9.11 37.37
C PRO A 25 -19.79 -8.97 36.70
N SER A 26 -19.10 -10.10 36.50
CA SER A 26 -17.82 -10.14 35.78
C SER A 26 -17.98 -9.78 34.30
N ASP A 27 -16.91 -9.32 33.66
CA ASP A 27 -16.91 -8.98 32.23
C ASP A 27 -17.32 -10.17 31.36
N SER A 28 -16.85 -11.36 31.71
CA SER A 28 -17.23 -12.62 31.06
C SER A 28 -18.72 -12.89 31.18
N TRP A 29 -19.31 -12.70 32.36
CA TRP A 29 -20.74 -12.89 32.56
C TRP A 29 -21.56 -11.93 31.68
N VAL A 30 -21.21 -10.64 31.68
CA VAL A 30 -21.90 -9.63 30.85
C VAL A 30 -21.76 -9.98 29.36
N ARG A 31 -20.55 -10.34 28.93
CA ARG A 31 -20.24 -10.72 27.54
C ARG A 31 -21.08 -11.89 27.04
N TYR A 32 -21.18 -12.97 27.83
CA TYR A 32 -21.91 -14.17 27.43
C TYR A 32 -23.43 -14.01 27.51
N ASN A 33 -23.96 -12.98 28.15
CA ASN A 33 -25.39 -12.72 28.14
C ASN A 33 -25.87 -11.93 26.91
N PHE A 34 -24.98 -11.38 26.10
CA PHE A 34 -25.34 -10.81 24.80
C PHE A 34 -25.73 -11.88 23.77
N LEU A 35 -26.27 -11.44 22.64
CA LEU A 35 -26.44 -12.28 21.45
C LEU A 35 -25.07 -12.60 20.80
N PRO A 36 -24.86 -13.83 20.32
CA PRO A 36 -23.63 -14.20 19.63
C PRO A 36 -23.48 -13.42 18.32
N ARG A 37 -22.25 -13.07 17.96
CA ARG A 37 -21.95 -12.35 16.71
C ARG A 37 -22.33 -13.15 15.45
N ASN A 38 -22.13 -14.47 15.52
CA ASN A 38 -22.51 -15.42 14.48
C ASN A 38 -23.07 -16.67 15.16
N VAL A 39 -24.38 -16.91 14.97
CA VAL A 39 -25.14 -18.02 15.54
C VAL A 39 -24.65 -19.39 15.05
N HIS A 40 -23.93 -19.44 13.93
CA HIS A 40 -23.46 -20.69 13.32
C HIS A 40 -22.07 -21.14 13.83
N THR A 41 -21.46 -20.43 14.79
CA THR A 41 -20.14 -20.79 15.32
C THR A 41 -20.26 -21.65 16.58
N HIS A 42 -19.33 -22.59 16.81
CA HIS A 42 -19.29 -23.39 18.05
C HIS A 42 -19.26 -22.50 19.31
N ALA A 43 -18.57 -21.35 19.24
CA ALA A 43 -18.52 -20.37 20.32
C ALA A 43 -19.90 -19.78 20.68
N ALA A 44 -20.87 -19.80 19.76
CA ALA A 44 -22.23 -19.31 20.00
C ALA A 44 -22.95 -20.10 21.12
N ARG A 45 -22.56 -21.36 21.36
CA ARG A 45 -23.13 -22.21 22.42
C ARG A 45 -22.94 -21.64 23.84
N HIS A 46 -21.93 -20.78 24.02
CA HIS A 46 -21.66 -20.15 25.31
C HIS A 46 -22.47 -18.86 25.53
N TYR A 47 -23.14 -18.34 24.51
CA TYR A 47 -23.94 -17.12 24.60
C TYR A 47 -25.38 -17.46 25.01
N ARG A 48 -25.89 -16.74 26.01
CA ARG A 48 -27.24 -16.93 26.58
C ARG A 48 -28.29 -15.99 25.99
N GLY A 49 -27.87 -14.89 25.34
CA GLY A 49 -28.80 -13.98 24.66
C GLY A 49 -29.82 -13.26 25.56
N ARG A 50 -29.59 -13.18 26.88
CA ARG A 50 -30.48 -12.50 27.83
C ARG A 50 -30.51 -10.99 27.67
N LEU A 51 -29.45 -10.42 27.11
CA LEU A 51 -29.35 -9.02 26.75
C LEU A 51 -29.55 -8.91 25.24
N GLU A 52 -30.56 -8.17 24.80
CA GLU A 52 -30.90 -7.91 23.39
C GLU A 52 -29.89 -6.96 22.71
N ALA A 53 -28.61 -7.20 22.92
CA ALA A 53 -27.51 -6.48 22.31
C ALA A 53 -26.45 -7.48 21.86
N LYS A 54 -25.60 -7.09 20.91
CA LYS A 54 -24.54 -7.93 20.35
C LYS A 54 -23.25 -7.15 20.23
N HIS A 55 -22.13 -7.85 20.35
CA HIS A 55 -20.83 -7.28 20.01
C HIS A 55 -20.74 -7.03 18.50
N MET A 56 -20.79 -5.76 18.14
CA MET A 56 -20.52 -5.29 16.78
C MET A 56 -19.17 -4.61 16.73
N ILE A 57 -18.33 -5.02 15.77
CA ILE A 57 -17.18 -4.21 15.36
C ILE A 57 -17.77 -3.07 14.54
N GLN A 58 -17.37 -1.83 14.85
CA GLN A 58 -17.72 -0.66 14.05
C GLN A 58 -17.36 -0.93 12.59
N ARG A 59 -18.37 -1.11 11.73
CA ARG A 59 -18.16 -1.23 10.29
C ARG A 59 -17.89 0.18 9.77
N ARG A 60 -16.67 0.43 9.28
CA ARG A 60 -16.38 1.64 8.48
C ARG A 60 -17.33 1.63 7.28
N GLN A 61 -18.22 2.63 7.18
CA GLN A 61 -19.33 2.64 6.22
C GLN A 61 -18.93 3.13 4.82
N PHE A 62 -17.77 3.77 4.67
CA PHE A 62 -17.20 4.07 3.36
C PHE A 62 -16.34 2.89 2.90
N ARG A 63 -16.96 1.88 2.27
CA ARG A 63 -16.23 0.87 1.51
C ARG A 63 -16.57 1.06 0.05
N LYS A 64 -15.78 1.89 -0.62
CA LYS A 64 -15.76 1.86 -2.07
C LYS A 64 -15.29 0.48 -2.49
N SER A 65 -16.16 -0.29 -3.13
CA SER A 65 -15.79 -1.60 -3.64
C SER A 65 -15.26 -1.44 -5.05
N HIS A 66 -14.05 -1.95 -5.30
CA HIS A 66 -13.56 -2.12 -6.66
C HIS A 66 -14.33 -3.20 -7.41
N ILE A 67 -14.49 -3.03 -8.72
CA ILE A 67 -15.24 -3.97 -9.59
C ILE A 67 -14.57 -5.35 -9.64
N ASP A 68 -13.23 -5.39 -9.55
CA ASP A 68 -12.44 -6.63 -9.53
C ASP A 68 -12.27 -7.26 -8.14
N ALA A 69 -13.02 -6.81 -7.12
CA ALA A 69 -12.85 -7.31 -5.75
C ALA A 69 -12.96 -8.85 -5.64
N HIS A 70 -13.99 -9.42 -6.29
CA HIS A 70 -14.20 -10.88 -6.31
C HIS A 70 -13.11 -11.61 -7.09
N TYR A 71 -12.63 -11.01 -8.19
CA TYR A 71 -11.51 -11.53 -8.98
C TYR A 71 -10.23 -11.63 -8.13
N CYS A 72 -9.85 -10.55 -7.46
CA CYS A 72 -8.67 -10.55 -6.58
C CYS A 72 -8.82 -11.49 -5.39
N SER A 73 -10.04 -11.65 -4.86
CA SER A 73 -10.31 -12.63 -3.80
C SER A 73 -10.12 -14.07 -4.28
N ALA A 74 -10.53 -14.40 -5.50
CA ALA A 74 -10.30 -15.71 -6.10
C ALA A 74 -8.81 -15.95 -6.36
N LEU A 75 -8.10 -14.93 -6.86
CA LEU A 75 -6.65 -14.99 -7.06
C LEU A 75 -5.89 -15.22 -5.74
N PHE A 76 -6.29 -14.53 -4.67
CA PHE A 76 -5.71 -14.73 -3.33
C PHE A 76 -6.02 -16.12 -2.76
N ARG A 77 -7.19 -16.69 -3.09
CA ARG A 77 -7.50 -18.09 -2.79
C ARG A 77 -6.54 -19.03 -3.52
N TYR A 78 -6.34 -18.86 -4.82
CA TYR A 78 -5.40 -19.67 -5.61
C TYR A 78 -3.97 -19.61 -5.08
N MET A 79 -3.49 -18.41 -4.74
CA MET A 79 -2.15 -18.23 -4.18
C MET A 79 -1.97 -18.97 -2.85
N ARG A 80 -2.99 -18.97 -1.99
CA ARG A 80 -2.97 -19.70 -0.71
C ARG A 80 -3.02 -21.21 -0.90
N GLU A 81 -3.86 -21.69 -1.82
CA GLU A 81 -3.90 -23.12 -2.18
C GLU A 81 -2.54 -23.57 -2.74
N TYR A 82 -1.88 -22.75 -3.55
CA TYR A 82 -0.54 -23.03 -4.07
C TYR A 82 0.52 -23.02 -2.97
N ALA A 83 0.45 -22.09 -2.02
CA ALA A 83 1.36 -22.06 -0.90
C ALA A 83 1.25 -23.30 0.00
N ILE A 84 0.04 -23.85 0.17
CA ILE A 84 -0.16 -25.11 0.91
C ILE A 84 0.57 -26.27 0.21
N THR A 85 0.53 -26.37 -1.12
CA THR A 85 1.20 -27.48 -1.83
C THR A 85 2.72 -27.42 -1.72
N LEU A 86 3.29 -26.24 -1.40
CA LEU A 86 4.72 -26.03 -1.23
C LEU A 86 5.14 -25.72 0.22
N ARG A 87 4.26 -26.00 1.19
CA ARG A 87 4.41 -25.57 2.60
C ARG A 87 5.77 -25.86 3.22
N ASP A 88 6.37 -27.00 2.91
CA ASP A 88 7.65 -27.44 3.48
C ASP A 88 8.87 -26.74 2.87
N ILE A 89 8.73 -26.15 1.68
CA ILE A 89 9.80 -25.47 0.94
C ILE A 89 9.49 -24.00 0.62
N ALA A 90 8.36 -23.48 1.07
CA ALA A 90 7.91 -22.12 0.81
C ALA A 90 7.93 -21.23 2.06
N GLN A 91 8.00 -19.92 1.82
CA GLN A 91 7.61 -18.88 2.77
C GLN A 91 6.44 -18.07 2.21
N PHE A 92 5.56 -17.60 3.09
CA PHE A 92 4.42 -16.76 2.74
C PHE A 92 4.46 -15.48 3.54
N VAL A 93 4.50 -14.35 2.85
CA VAL A 93 4.66 -13.04 3.48
C VAL A 93 3.56 -12.10 3.02
N CYS A 94 3.01 -11.38 3.99
CA CYS A 94 2.12 -10.25 3.75
C CYS A 94 2.84 -8.98 4.18
N ILE A 95 2.93 -7.98 3.29
CA ILE A 95 3.59 -6.71 3.58
C ILE A 95 2.62 -5.54 3.42
N ASP A 96 2.79 -4.52 4.24
CA ASP A 96 2.11 -3.22 4.12
C ASP A 96 2.80 -2.15 4.96
N ASP A 97 2.71 -0.91 4.54
CA ASP A 97 3.12 0.24 5.34
C ASP A 97 1.93 0.74 6.17
N LYS A 98 2.21 1.03 7.44
CA LYS A 98 1.26 1.77 8.26
C LYS A 98 1.23 3.23 7.84
N HIS A 99 0.06 3.87 7.96
CA HIS A 99 -0.07 5.31 7.77
C HIS A 99 0.98 6.09 8.58
N ARG A 100 1.50 7.17 7.97
CA ARG A 100 2.49 8.09 8.53
C ARG A 100 2.11 8.52 9.95
N ILE A 101 3.09 8.52 10.83
CA ILE A 101 3.01 9.06 12.19
C ILE A 101 3.67 10.43 12.19
N LYS A 102 2.91 11.48 12.47
CA LYS A 102 3.40 12.85 12.59
C LYS A 102 4.29 12.98 13.83
N VAL A 103 5.40 13.72 13.71
CA VAL A 103 6.33 13.97 14.82
C VAL A 103 6.26 15.43 15.24
N GLY A 104 6.03 15.68 16.53
CA GLY A 104 5.96 17.03 17.10
C GLY A 104 7.27 17.81 17.00
N GLU A 105 7.17 19.13 17.00
CA GLU A 105 8.32 20.05 17.07
C GLU A 105 8.84 20.14 18.53
N PRO A 106 10.08 20.62 18.75
CA PRO A 106 10.66 20.73 20.09
C PRO A 106 9.76 21.51 21.05
N GLY A 107 9.45 20.91 22.21
CA GLY A 107 8.54 21.49 23.21
C GLY A 107 7.04 21.33 22.90
N PHE A 108 6.69 20.71 21.76
CA PHE A 108 5.32 20.48 21.33
C PHE A 108 5.10 19.03 20.86
N PRO A 109 4.97 18.07 21.80
CA PRO A 109 4.71 16.67 21.45
C PRO A 109 3.33 16.50 20.81
N VAL A 110 3.26 15.62 19.82
CA VAL A 110 2.02 15.27 19.11
C VAL A 110 1.69 13.80 19.36
N ALA A 111 0.41 13.48 19.41
CA ALA A 111 -0.04 12.11 19.60
C ALA A 111 0.38 11.21 18.42
N ALA A 112 1.03 10.07 18.70
CA ALA A 112 1.40 9.10 17.67
C ALA A 112 0.18 8.45 16.97
N VAL A 113 -0.98 8.46 17.65
CA VAL A 113 -2.29 8.06 17.09
C VAL A 113 -3.36 8.96 17.68
N GLU A 114 -4.29 9.45 16.86
CA GLU A 114 -5.37 10.40 17.20
C GLU A 114 -6.42 9.88 18.22
N ARG A 115 -6.19 8.76 18.89
CA ARG A 115 -7.12 8.19 19.88
C ARG A 115 -6.54 8.23 21.28
N GLY A 116 -7.02 9.18 22.07
CA GLY A 116 -6.72 9.27 23.50
C GLY A 116 -7.33 8.13 24.32
N ARG A 117 -6.64 7.77 25.40
CA ARG A 117 -7.14 6.96 26.53
C ARG A 117 -6.53 7.50 27.83
N GLU A 118 -7.16 7.16 28.95
CA GLU A 118 -6.58 7.40 30.27
C GLU A 118 -5.22 6.70 30.38
N VAL A 119 -4.22 7.44 30.85
CA VAL A 119 -2.85 6.97 31.08
C VAL A 119 -2.39 7.28 32.49
N ILE A 120 -1.43 6.48 32.96
CA ILE A 120 -0.73 6.72 34.21
C ILE A 120 0.47 7.62 33.89
N VAL A 121 0.56 8.73 34.61
CA VAL A 121 1.65 9.72 34.49
C VAL A 121 2.21 9.98 35.88
N SER A 122 3.47 10.42 35.97
CA SER A 122 4.05 10.80 37.25
C SER A 122 3.27 11.97 37.87
N LEU A 123 3.23 12.06 39.20
CA LEU A 123 2.49 13.09 39.95
C LEU A 123 2.92 14.52 39.56
N ASN A 124 4.14 14.70 39.08
CA ASN A 124 4.70 16.01 38.72
C ASN A 124 4.77 16.24 37.20
N GLU A 125 4.19 15.36 36.39
CA GLU A 125 4.22 15.44 34.94
C GLU A 125 2.84 15.78 34.37
N THR A 126 2.79 16.82 33.53
CA THR A 126 1.61 17.14 32.73
C THR A 126 1.73 16.43 31.39
N TYR A 127 0.89 15.43 31.15
CA TYR A 127 0.81 14.78 29.84
C TYR A 127 -0.13 15.58 28.92
N ALA A 128 0.47 16.53 28.20
CA ALA A 128 -0.19 17.31 27.17
C ALA A 128 0.41 16.98 25.81
N VAL A 129 -0.43 16.62 24.85
CA VAL A 129 -0.04 16.35 23.46
C VAL A 129 -0.96 17.11 22.52
N GLY A 130 -0.38 17.73 21.48
CA GLY A 130 -1.13 18.37 20.41
C GLY A 130 -1.83 17.34 19.53
N ASP A 131 -2.98 17.74 18.97
CA ASP A 131 -3.78 16.93 18.04
C ASP A 131 -3.64 17.35 16.55
N HIS A 132 -3.08 18.54 16.23
CA HIS A 132 -3.03 19.04 14.83
C HIS A 132 -1.79 19.88 14.37
N ASP A 133 -1.43 19.64 13.08
CA ASP A 133 -0.99 20.49 11.95
C ASP A 133 0.30 21.34 11.89
N PHE A 134 1.18 21.35 12.89
CA PHE A 134 2.48 22.05 12.77
C PHE A 134 3.71 21.14 12.68
N THR A 135 3.55 19.89 12.24
CA THR A 135 4.64 18.91 12.17
C THR A 135 5.29 18.87 10.79
N LYS A 136 6.60 19.05 10.70
CA LYS A 136 7.36 18.89 9.44
C LYS A 136 7.91 17.49 9.23
N PHE A 137 8.14 16.79 10.32
CA PHE A 137 8.70 15.44 10.32
C PHE A 137 7.61 14.39 10.49
N SER A 138 7.82 13.23 9.87
CA SER A 138 6.98 12.06 10.06
C SER A 138 7.81 10.79 9.92
N VAL A 139 7.32 9.74 10.56
CA VAL A 139 7.89 8.39 10.46
C VAL A 139 6.84 7.40 9.95
N ILE A 140 7.28 6.36 9.26
CA ILE A 140 6.45 5.35 8.59
C ILE A 140 6.83 3.97 9.15
N PRO A 141 5.93 3.32 9.89
CA PRO A 141 6.11 1.92 10.26
C PRO A 141 5.88 0.99 9.06
N SER A 142 6.91 0.30 8.62
CA SER A 142 6.87 -0.78 7.62
C SER A 142 6.58 -2.10 8.33
N VAL A 143 5.59 -2.86 7.88
CA VAL A 143 5.16 -4.10 8.53
C VAL A 143 5.30 -5.29 7.59
N THR A 144 6.08 -6.28 8.03
CA THR A 144 6.24 -7.56 7.35
C THR A 144 5.66 -8.66 8.21
N PHE A 145 4.66 -9.38 7.70
CA PHE A 145 4.04 -10.52 8.38
C PHE A 145 4.39 -11.82 7.67
N LEU A 146 5.29 -12.59 8.28
CA LEU A 146 5.66 -13.93 7.86
C LEU A 146 4.63 -14.93 8.39
N VAL A 147 3.80 -15.47 7.50
CA VAL A 147 2.67 -16.34 7.84
C VAL A 147 3.14 -17.78 8.04
N ASP A 148 2.71 -18.40 9.14
CA ASP A 148 2.80 -19.84 9.34
C ASP A 148 1.81 -20.53 8.37
N ILE A 149 2.30 -21.03 7.22
CA ILE A 149 1.44 -21.68 6.20
C ILE A 149 0.69 -22.86 6.85
N PRO A 150 -0.65 -22.87 6.86
CA PRO A 150 -1.42 -23.96 7.46
C PRO A 150 -1.39 -25.22 6.59
N GLU A 151 -1.79 -26.36 7.17
CA GLU A 151 -1.91 -27.63 6.45
C GLU A 151 -3.07 -27.66 5.45
N SER A 152 -4.10 -26.82 5.67
CA SER A 152 -5.27 -26.71 4.81
C SER A 152 -5.80 -25.28 4.76
N MET A 153 -6.70 -25.02 3.82
CA MET A 153 -7.30 -23.70 3.63
C MET A 153 -8.11 -23.21 4.84
N ASP A 154 -8.65 -24.13 5.65
CA ASP A 154 -9.42 -23.85 6.87
C ASP A 154 -8.52 -23.46 8.06
N GLY A 155 -7.21 -23.67 7.94
CA GLY A 155 -6.25 -23.29 8.95
C GLY A 155 -6.09 -21.77 9.09
N SER A 156 -5.33 -21.37 10.11
CA SER A 156 -5.17 -19.95 10.45
C SER A 156 -4.05 -19.28 9.66
N TRP A 157 -4.42 -18.44 8.69
CA TRP A 157 -3.53 -17.53 7.95
C TRP A 157 -3.12 -16.26 8.71
N TYR A 158 -3.35 -16.21 10.03
CA TYR A 158 -3.09 -15.06 10.91
C TYR A 158 -2.22 -15.44 12.11
N ARG A 159 -1.44 -16.52 11.98
CA ARG A 159 -0.36 -16.90 12.90
C ARG A 159 0.95 -16.79 12.14
N GLY A 160 2.01 -16.42 12.84
CA GLY A 160 3.29 -16.15 12.21
C GLY A 160 4.14 -15.16 13.00
N GLN A 161 5.24 -14.74 12.38
CA GLN A 161 6.16 -13.73 12.93
C GLN A 161 5.85 -12.37 12.30
N VAL A 162 5.79 -11.32 13.12
CA VAL A 162 5.65 -9.94 12.66
C VAL A 162 6.98 -9.23 12.84
N PHE A 163 7.40 -8.53 11.79
CA PHE A 163 8.56 -7.66 11.77
C PHE A 163 8.09 -6.23 11.52
N ILE A 164 8.66 -5.26 12.24
CA ILE A 164 8.33 -3.84 12.07
C ILE A 164 9.61 -3.01 12.01
N GLY A 165 9.69 -2.12 11.03
CA GLY A 165 10.76 -1.13 10.92
C GLY A 165 10.19 0.27 10.89
N ILE A 166 10.81 1.20 11.60
CA ILE A 166 10.40 2.61 11.60
C ILE A 166 11.32 3.37 10.64
N LYS A 167 10.74 3.96 9.61
CA LYS A 167 11.43 4.75 8.59
C LYS A 167 11.14 6.23 8.78
N ASP A 168 12.11 7.12 8.64
CA ASP A 168 11.84 8.54 8.50
C ASP A 168 11.36 8.86 7.07
N ALA A 169 10.43 9.82 6.94
CA ALA A 169 9.85 10.13 5.64
C ALA A 169 10.81 10.91 4.70
N ILE A 170 11.93 11.44 5.20
CA ILE A 170 12.83 12.33 4.46
C ILE A 170 13.89 11.50 3.73
N PHE A 171 14.72 10.74 4.45
CA PHE A 171 15.89 10.02 3.93
C PHE A 171 15.73 8.50 3.90
N GLU A 172 14.72 7.96 4.57
CA GLU A 172 14.32 6.55 4.48
C GLU A 172 12.98 6.36 3.73
N PRO A 173 12.73 7.03 2.58
CA PRO A 173 11.43 6.90 1.92
C PRO A 173 11.17 5.47 1.48
N SER A 174 9.93 5.02 1.67
CA SER A 174 9.43 3.78 1.09
C SER A 174 9.69 3.76 -0.42
N SER A 175 10.21 2.63 -0.89
CA SER A 175 10.46 2.36 -2.29
C SER A 175 10.41 0.85 -2.55
N PRO A 176 10.12 0.39 -3.78
CA PRO A 176 10.05 -1.04 -4.06
C PRO A 176 11.35 -1.78 -3.75
N LEU A 177 12.49 -1.13 -3.99
CA LEU A 177 13.81 -1.71 -3.73
C LEU A 177 14.08 -1.79 -2.22
N ARG A 178 13.81 -0.70 -1.48
CA ARG A 178 13.98 -0.68 -0.02
C ARG A 178 13.14 -1.76 0.66
N HIS A 179 11.87 -1.88 0.28
CA HIS A 179 11.01 -2.95 0.81
C HIS A 179 11.57 -4.35 0.50
N ALA A 180 12.13 -4.56 -0.69
CA ALA A 180 12.73 -5.84 -1.05
C ALA A 180 14.00 -6.13 -0.23
N THR A 181 14.87 -5.13 -0.02
CA THR A 181 16.08 -5.24 0.80
C THR A 181 15.73 -5.52 2.26
N GLU A 182 14.83 -4.74 2.86
CA GLU A 182 14.34 -4.95 4.24
C GLU A 182 13.71 -6.34 4.41
N LEU A 183 12.88 -6.74 3.45
CA LEU A 183 12.28 -8.07 3.42
C LEU A 183 13.35 -9.17 3.32
N TYR A 184 14.39 -8.96 2.51
CA TYR A 184 15.49 -9.91 2.39
C TYR A 184 16.17 -10.15 3.74
N HIS A 185 16.51 -9.09 4.48
CA HIS A 185 17.13 -9.21 5.79
C HIS A 185 16.20 -9.90 6.82
N CYS A 186 14.91 -9.55 6.82
CA CYS A 186 13.93 -10.18 7.72
C CYS A 186 13.78 -11.70 7.45
N LEU A 187 13.81 -12.09 6.17
CA LEU A 187 13.58 -13.48 5.77
C LEU A 187 14.85 -14.32 5.74
N LEU A 188 16.04 -13.74 5.63
CA LEU A 188 17.30 -14.49 5.50
C LEU A 188 17.45 -15.61 6.55
N PRO A 189 17.15 -15.41 7.85
CA PRO A 189 17.22 -16.48 8.86
C PRO A 189 16.18 -17.61 8.66
N HIS A 190 15.13 -17.35 7.89
CA HIS A 190 13.98 -18.22 7.67
C HIS A 190 14.00 -18.94 6.31
N MET A 191 15.01 -18.69 5.47
CA MET A 191 15.07 -19.20 4.09
C MET A 191 15.86 -20.51 3.93
N ALA A 192 16.39 -21.08 5.02
CA ALA A 192 17.07 -22.38 4.98
C ALA A 192 16.15 -23.47 4.40
N ASN A 193 16.62 -24.15 3.34
CA ASN A 193 15.86 -25.14 2.56
C ASN A 193 14.52 -24.64 2.02
N ARG A 194 14.38 -23.33 1.80
CA ARG A 194 13.22 -22.71 1.15
C ARG A 194 13.59 -22.25 -0.24
N PHE A 195 12.79 -22.64 -1.22
CA PHE A 195 13.02 -22.36 -2.64
C PHE A 195 11.85 -21.60 -3.28
N ALA A 196 10.76 -21.41 -2.54
CA ALA A 196 9.56 -20.73 -3.00
C ALA A 196 9.20 -19.54 -2.08
N LEU A 197 8.82 -18.41 -2.66
CA LEU A 197 8.35 -17.24 -1.93
C LEU A 197 7.00 -16.76 -2.45
N PHE A 198 6.04 -16.60 -1.54
CA PHE A 198 4.73 -16.04 -1.81
C PHE A 198 4.64 -14.66 -1.14
N LEU A 199 4.39 -13.61 -1.91
CA LEU A 199 4.33 -12.23 -1.42
C LEU A 199 2.95 -11.61 -1.68
N TYR A 200 2.27 -11.17 -0.63
CA TYR A 200 0.97 -10.52 -0.72
C TYR A 200 1.03 -9.07 -0.21
N SER A 201 0.46 -8.14 -0.97
CA SER A 201 0.44 -6.71 -0.63
C SER A 201 -0.93 -6.08 -0.89
N ASP A 202 -1.11 -4.84 -0.45
CA ASP A 202 -2.29 -4.05 -0.78
C ASP A 202 -2.26 -3.52 -2.25
N GLY A 203 -1.07 -3.43 -2.84
CA GLY A 203 -0.84 -2.96 -4.19
C GLY A 203 -0.79 -1.43 -4.32
N GLY A 204 -0.43 -0.73 -3.25
CA GLY A 204 -0.03 0.68 -3.30
C GLY A 204 1.18 0.92 -4.21
N PRO A 205 1.63 2.18 -4.40
CA PRO A 205 2.64 2.54 -5.39
C PRO A 205 3.90 1.67 -5.37
N ASP A 206 4.41 1.37 -4.17
CA ASP A 206 5.64 0.59 -3.98
C ASP A 206 5.46 -0.93 -4.08
N HIS A 207 4.22 -1.40 -4.18
CA HIS A 207 3.86 -2.81 -4.31
C HIS A 207 3.04 -3.10 -5.57
N ARG A 208 2.99 -2.11 -6.47
CA ARG A 208 2.19 -2.16 -7.66
C ARG A 208 2.89 -2.97 -8.76
N LEU A 209 2.43 -4.20 -8.93
CA LEU A 209 2.98 -5.20 -9.85
C LEU A 209 3.10 -4.80 -11.34
N THR A 210 2.41 -3.74 -11.77
CA THR A 210 2.51 -3.20 -13.13
C THR A 210 3.63 -2.19 -13.33
N TYR A 211 4.28 -1.74 -12.25
CA TYR A 211 5.38 -0.78 -12.26
C TYR A 211 6.71 -1.50 -12.46
N VAL A 212 7.53 -0.95 -13.34
CA VAL A 212 8.84 -1.52 -13.67
C VAL A 212 9.74 -1.58 -12.45
N SER A 213 9.76 -0.54 -11.62
CA SER A 213 10.53 -0.52 -10.37
C SER A 213 10.17 -1.66 -9.43
N VAL A 214 8.88 -1.97 -9.29
CA VAL A 214 8.39 -3.11 -8.49
C VAL A 214 8.75 -4.45 -9.15
N GLN A 215 8.64 -4.55 -10.47
CA GLN A 215 9.04 -5.76 -11.18
C GLN A 215 10.54 -6.05 -11.01
N LEU A 216 11.38 -5.01 -11.12
CA LEU A 216 12.82 -5.11 -10.90
C LEU A 216 13.15 -5.48 -9.45
N SER A 217 12.48 -4.89 -8.46
CA SER A 217 12.73 -5.26 -7.06
C SER A 217 12.33 -6.70 -6.75
N LEU A 218 11.27 -7.22 -7.36
CA LEU A 218 10.88 -8.64 -7.26
C LEU A 218 11.88 -9.56 -7.95
N ILE A 219 12.43 -9.16 -9.11
CA ILE A 219 13.50 -9.92 -9.79
C ILE A 219 14.77 -9.93 -8.94
N ALA A 220 15.16 -8.78 -8.37
CA ALA A 220 16.30 -8.68 -7.47
C ALA A 220 16.12 -9.60 -6.25
N LEU A 221 14.94 -9.58 -5.62
CA LEU A 221 14.60 -10.46 -4.51
C LEU A 221 14.66 -11.94 -4.88
N PHE A 222 14.15 -12.31 -6.06
CA PHE A 222 14.21 -13.67 -6.59
C PHE A 222 15.65 -14.16 -6.77
N TYR A 223 16.54 -13.32 -7.30
CA TYR A 223 17.95 -13.66 -7.49
C TYR A 223 18.75 -13.69 -6.20
N ASN A 224 18.54 -12.72 -5.30
CA ASN A 224 19.25 -12.64 -4.03
C ASN A 224 19.00 -13.88 -3.15
N PHE A 225 17.79 -14.43 -3.18
CA PHE A 225 17.48 -15.69 -2.50
C PHE A 225 17.78 -16.95 -3.30
N ASP A 226 18.14 -16.80 -4.58
CA ASP A 226 18.25 -17.90 -5.55
C ASP A 226 17.03 -18.82 -5.48
N LEU A 227 15.83 -18.23 -5.62
CA LEU A 227 14.55 -18.93 -5.58
C LEU A 227 14.34 -19.74 -6.85
N ASP A 228 13.56 -20.80 -6.76
CA ASP A 228 13.06 -21.52 -7.93
C ASP A 228 11.71 -20.96 -8.41
N ILE A 229 10.92 -20.39 -7.48
CA ILE A 229 9.67 -19.70 -7.79
C ILE A 229 9.38 -18.55 -6.80
N LEU A 230 8.93 -17.41 -7.32
CA LEU A 230 8.36 -16.30 -6.56
C LEU A 230 6.98 -15.99 -7.14
N VAL A 231 5.98 -15.91 -6.28
CA VAL A 231 4.60 -15.53 -6.64
C VAL A 231 4.21 -14.30 -5.82
N ALA A 232 4.03 -13.16 -6.48
CA ALA A 232 3.55 -11.95 -5.85
C ALA A 232 2.11 -11.65 -6.28
N CYS A 233 1.22 -11.36 -5.35
CA CYS A 233 -0.15 -10.92 -5.63
C CYS A 233 -0.49 -9.67 -4.82
N ARG A 234 -1.49 -8.91 -5.28
CA ARG A 234 -1.99 -7.72 -4.60
C ARG A 234 -3.50 -7.74 -4.40
N THR A 235 -3.98 -6.96 -3.44
CA THR A 235 -5.42 -6.70 -3.32
C THR A 235 -5.94 -5.86 -4.49
N ALA A 236 -7.27 -5.89 -4.70
CA ALA A 236 -7.92 -4.89 -5.55
C ALA A 236 -7.80 -3.50 -4.89
N PRO A 237 -7.78 -2.41 -5.67
CA PRO A 237 -7.84 -1.06 -5.11
C PRO A 237 -8.96 -0.90 -4.09
N SER A 238 -8.73 -0.13 -3.02
CA SER A 238 -9.68 0.05 -1.91
C SER A 238 -10.05 -1.22 -1.11
N HIS A 239 -9.36 -2.34 -1.34
CA HIS A 239 -9.55 -3.62 -0.61
C HIS A 239 -8.32 -4.04 0.20
N SER A 240 -7.47 -3.10 0.62
CA SER A 240 -6.30 -3.37 1.48
C SER A 240 -6.66 -4.15 2.75
N TRP A 241 -7.90 -3.99 3.25
CA TRP A 241 -8.42 -4.75 4.40
C TRP A 241 -8.41 -6.28 4.23
N ALA A 242 -8.33 -6.78 3.00
CA ALA A 242 -8.22 -8.20 2.72
C ALA A 242 -6.79 -8.74 2.96
N ASN A 243 -5.78 -7.86 2.96
CA ASN A 243 -4.40 -8.21 3.26
C ASN A 243 -4.27 -8.69 4.72
N PRO A 244 -3.75 -9.90 4.98
CA PRO A 244 -3.67 -10.41 6.35
C PRO A 244 -2.90 -9.53 7.34
N VAL A 245 -1.88 -8.80 6.86
CA VAL A 245 -1.08 -7.87 7.67
C VAL A 245 -1.91 -6.72 8.26
N GLU A 246 -3.04 -6.35 7.63
CA GLU A 246 -3.92 -5.28 8.14
C GLU A 246 -4.47 -5.62 9.53
N ARG A 247 -4.58 -6.91 9.88
CA ARG A 247 -4.96 -7.29 11.25
C ARG A 247 -3.93 -6.86 12.30
N MET A 248 -2.66 -6.79 11.92
CA MET A 248 -1.55 -6.37 12.80
C MET A 248 -1.58 -4.86 13.03
N MET A 249 -2.06 -4.09 12.06
CA MET A 249 -2.23 -2.63 12.20
C MET A 249 -3.08 -2.25 13.40
N SER A 250 -4.07 -3.09 13.78
CA SER A 250 -4.88 -2.86 14.98
C SER A 250 -4.10 -3.04 16.29
N VAL A 251 -3.20 -4.02 16.35
CA VAL A 251 -2.32 -4.28 17.50
C VAL A 251 -1.28 -3.17 17.62
N ILE A 252 -0.69 -2.78 16.50
CA ILE A 252 0.26 -1.65 16.41
C ILE A 252 -0.42 -0.36 16.88
N ASN A 253 -1.62 -0.06 16.39
CA ASN A 253 -2.40 1.10 16.84
C ASN A 253 -2.65 1.11 18.36
N LEU A 254 -2.87 -0.07 18.98
CA LEU A 254 -3.05 -0.15 20.43
C LEU A 254 -1.74 0.12 21.17
N GLY A 255 -0.61 -0.37 20.67
CA GLY A 255 0.71 -0.07 21.26
C GLY A 255 1.09 1.40 21.13
N LEU A 256 0.69 2.05 20.04
CA LEU A 256 0.98 3.45 19.76
C LEU A 256 -0.02 4.44 20.40
N GLN A 257 -1.06 3.95 21.08
CA GLN A 257 -1.98 4.82 21.79
C GLN A 257 -1.29 5.49 22.98
N CYS A 258 -1.63 6.76 23.18
CA CYS A 258 -1.13 7.56 24.29
C CYS A 258 0.40 7.65 24.36
N ILE A 259 1.03 7.73 23.19
CA ILE A 259 2.43 8.14 23.07
C ILE A 259 2.45 9.55 22.50
N GLY A 260 3.08 10.46 23.23
CA GLY A 260 3.41 11.79 22.75
C GLY A 260 4.82 11.78 22.19
N ILE A 261 4.99 12.16 20.93
CA ILE A 261 6.30 12.18 20.29
C ILE A 261 6.64 13.57 19.77
N MET A 262 7.90 13.95 19.97
CA MET A 262 8.52 15.12 19.38
C MET A 262 9.97 14.80 19.06
N ARG A 263 10.50 15.46 18.05
CA ARG A 263 11.93 15.45 17.75
C ARG A 263 12.71 16.27 18.78
N THR A 264 14.02 16.09 18.84
CA THR A 264 14.91 16.99 19.61
C THR A 264 15.29 18.22 18.80
N GLU A 265 15.62 19.32 19.46
CA GLU A 265 16.08 20.53 18.78
C GLU A 265 17.47 20.31 18.15
N MET A 266 17.63 20.74 16.90
CA MET A 266 18.89 20.71 16.16
C MET A 266 19.66 22.02 16.35
N GLY A 267 20.87 22.10 15.78
CA GLY A 267 21.64 23.34 15.76
C GLY A 267 20.87 24.49 15.06
N LYS A 268 20.94 25.70 15.64
CA LYS A 268 20.17 26.89 15.20
C LYS A 268 20.25 27.20 13.71
N GLU A 269 21.40 26.98 13.08
CA GLU A 269 21.57 27.23 11.64
C GLU A 269 20.79 26.24 10.79
N ILE A 270 20.72 24.98 11.23
CA ILE A 270 20.00 23.93 10.53
C ILE A 270 18.50 24.09 10.75
N GLU A 271 18.07 24.43 11.98
CA GLU A 271 16.66 24.74 12.30
C GLU A 271 16.07 25.79 11.37
N LYS A 272 16.78 26.89 11.11
CA LYS A 272 16.33 27.93 10.17
C LYS A 272 16.08 27.39 8.75
N LYS A 273 16.89 26.44 8.30
CA LYS A 273 16.70 25.80 6.98
C LYS A 273 15.46 24.91 6.98
N PHE A 274 15.21 24.17 8.05
CA PHE A 274 14.01 23.36 8.21
C PHE A 274 12.74 24.22 8.31
N GLU A 275 12.78 25.33 9.04
CA GLU A 275 11.68 26.30 9.16
C GLU A 275 11.24 26.89 7.81
N ALA A 276 12.18 27.10 6.89
CA ALA A 276 11.90 27.63 5.57
C ALA A 276 11.19 26.63 4.62
N SER A 277 11.28 25.32 4.88
CA SER A 277 10.71 24.29 4.01
C SER A 277 9.21 24.06 4.27
N ASN A 278 8.40 24.03 3.20
CA ASN A 278 6.94 23.92 3.27
C ASN A 278 6.38 22.53 2.90
N ASN A 279 7.23 21.67 2.34
CA ASN A 279 6.86 20.32 1.91
C ASN A 279 8.06 19.37 2.03
N LEU A 280 7.80 18.06 1.94
CA LEU A 280 8.83 17.01 2.02
C LEU A 280 9.93 17.15 0.96
N LYS A 281 9.59 17.66 -0.24
CA LYS A 281 10.56 17.84 -1.31
C LYS A 281 11.57 18.95 -0.99
N GLU A 282 11.08 20.09 -0.49
CA GLU A 282 11.91 21.20 -0.01
C GLU A 282 12.74 20.79 1.22
N LEU A 283 12.16 20.01 2.14
CA LEU A 283 12.91 19.44 3.27
C LEU A 283 14.06 18.56 2.78
N ARG A 284 13.80 17.58 1.91
CA ARG A 284 14.85 16.71 1.35
C ARG A 284 15.95 17.50 0.65
N ALA A 285 15.58 18.50 -0.17
CA ALA A 285 16.55 19.30 -0.90
C ALA A 285 17.43 20.16 0.03
N ASN A 286 16.83 20.82 1.01
CA ASN A 286 17.56 21.71 1.92
C ASN A 286 18.42 20.95 2.94
N CYS A 287 18.13 19.67 3.17
CA CYS A 287 18.73 18.86 4.22
C CYS A 287 19.64 17.76 3.70
N VAL A 288 19.86 17.69 2.38
CA VAL A 288 20.69 16.65 1.75
C VAL A 288 22.11 16.58 2.34
N ASP A 289 22.67 17.72 2.74
CA ASP A 289 23.98 17.84 3.39
C ASP A 289 23.94 17.70 4.92
N HIS A 290 22.75 17.49 5.50
CA HIS A 290 22.48 17.48 6.95
C HIS A 290 21.73 16.21 7.37
N GLN A 291 21.99 15.08 6.69
CA GLN A 291 21.31 13.80 6.97
C GLN A 291 21.53 13.33 8.41
N ASP A 292 22.77 13.43 8.91
CA ASP A 292 23.10 13.05 10.29
C ASP A 292 22.29 13.83 11.33
N ALA A 293 22.02 15.12 11.07
CA ALA A 293 21.19 15.93 11.95
C ALA A 293 19.73 15.45 11.98
N VAL A 294 19.20 14.99 10.83
CA VAL A 294 17.85 14.39 10.75
C VAL A 294 17.78 13.03 11.44
N ILE A 295 18.84 12.23 11.37
CA ILE A 295 18.93 10.96 12.09
C ILE A 295 18.94 11.22 13.59
N GLU A 296 19.82 12.10 14.07
CA GLU A 296 19.96 12.39 15.51
C GLU A 296 18.72 13.08 16.09
N THR A 297 18.05 13.98 15.35
CA THR A 297 16.83 14.66 15.84
C THR A 297 15.65 13.69 16.01
N LEU A 298 15.56 12.65 15.17
CA LEU A 298 14.49 11.64 15.20
C LEU A 298 14.83 10.39 16.01
N LYS A 299 16.10 10.20 16.39
CA LYS A 299 16.57 9.02 17.11
C LYS A 299 15.77 8.71 18.38
N PRO A 300 15.50 9.67 19.30
CA PRO A 300 14.70 9.38 20.49
C PRO A 300 13.28 8.93 20.16
N VAL A 301 12.71 9.44 19.07
CA VAL A 301 11.38 9.04 18.59
C VAL A 301 11.42 7.60 18.09
N LYS A 302 12.40 7.24 17.25
CA LYS A 302 12.56 5.88 16.73
C LYS A 302 12.80 4.88 17.87
N GLU A 303 13.65 5.21 18.85
CA GLU A 303 13.93 4.37 20.02
C GLU A 303 12.68 4.13 20.89
N LEU A 304 11.90 5.19 21.16
CA LEU A 304 10.65 5.08 21.93
C LEU A 304 9.60 4.23 21.21
N LEU A 305 9.44 4.42 19.90
CA LEU A 305 8.51 3.64 19.10
C LEU A 305 8.95 2.18 19.00
N ASN A 306 10.22 1.92 18.71
CA ASN A 306 10.78 0.57 18.62
C ASN A 306 10.64 -0.19 19.95
N SER A 307 11.03 0.41 21.07
CA SER A 307 10.89 -0.21 22.40
C SER A 307 9.42 -0.49 22.74
N THR A 308 8.50 0.35 22.30
CA THR A 308 7.06 0.11 22.50
C THR A 308 6.53 -1.02 21.64
N LEU A 309 6.92 -1.08 20.37
CA LEU A 309 6.49 -2.10 19.43
C LEU A 309 7.09 -3.48 19.73
N GLN A 310 8.32 -3.55 20.28
CA GLN A 310 8.94 -4.80 20.74
C GLN A 310 8.16 -5.50 21.85
N ARG A 311 7.40 -4.75 22.65
CA ARG A 311 6.56 -5.29 23.73
C ARG A 311 5.25 -5.88 23.23
N LEU A 312 4.91 -5.69 21.95
CA LEU A 312 3.70 -6.24 21.36
C LEU A 312 3.92 -7.68 20.94
N GLU A 313 2.83 -8.45 20.96
CA GLU A 313 2.82 -9.83 20.53
C GLU A 313 1.64 -10.14 19.61
N LEU A 314 1.84 -11.09 18.71
CA LEU A 314 0.78 -11.74 17.97
C LEU A 314 0.69 -13.19 18.43
N LYS A 315 -0.39 -13.52 19.14
CA LYS A 315 -0.69 -14.92 19.54
C LYS A 315 0.48 -15.58 20.31
N GLY A 316 1.11 -14.83 21.21
CA GLY A 316 2.23 -15.29 22.03
C GLY A 316 3.61 -15.24 21.35
N LYS A 317 3.72 -14.76 20.10
CA LYS A 317 5.00 -14.45 19.45
C LYS A 317 5.25 -12.93 19.50
N ALA A 318 6.36 -12.52 20.12
CA ALA A 318 6.76 -11.12 20.19
C ALA A 318 7.07 -10.56 18.80
N PHE A 319 6.85 -9.25 18.61
CA PHE A 319 7.24 -8.56 17.39
C PHE A 319 8.77 -8.43 17.33
N GLN A 320 9.32 -8.54 16.13
CA GLN A 320 10.73 -8.28 15.87
C GLN A 320 10.88 -6.92 15.21
N ILE A 321 11.94 -6.20 15.57
CA ILE A 321 12.25 -4.90 14.95
C ILE A 321 13.39 -5.07 13.98
N PHE A 322 13.31 -4.36 12.86
CA PHE A 322 14.40 -4.24 11.90
C PHE A 322 14.71 -2.77 11.65
N ASP A 323 15.95 -2.50 11.27
CA ASP A 323 16.40 -1.19 10.85
C ASP A 323 16.12 -0.97 9.36
N SER A 324 15.80 0.26 8.99
CA SER A 324 15.64 0.65 7.59
C SER A 324 16.93 0.39 6.81
N ALA A 325 16.81 -0.12 5.59
CA ALA A 325 17.97 -0.43 4.76
C ALA A 325 18.83 0.82 4.52
N SER A 326 20.13 0.73 4.78
CA SER A 326 21.09 1.78 4.47
C SER A 326 21.25 1.97 2.96
N LYS A 327 21.79 3.11 2.53
CA LYS A 327 22.06 3.36 1.11
C LYS A 327 22.96 2.30 0.49
N THR A 328 24.01 1.88 1.22
CA THR A 328 24.93 0.84 0.79
C THR A 328 24.23 -0.51 0.62
N GLU A 329 23.36 -0.90 1.55
CA GLU A 329 22.57 -2.14 1.39
C GLU A 329 21.64 -2.08 0.17
N LEU A 330 21.10 -0.91 -0.17
CA LEU A 330 20.30 -0.73 -1.38
C LEU A 330 21.13 -0.87 -2.65
N GLU A 331 22.32 -0.25 -2.70
CA GLU A 331 23.27 -0.33 -3.80
C GLU A 331 23.73 -1.78 -4.02
N ASP A 332 24.10 -2.48 -2.94
CA ASP A 332 24.48 -3.89 -2.95
C ASP A 332 23.32 -4.77 -3.43
N PHE A 333 22.11 -4.54 -2.92
CA PHE A 333 20.93 -5.31 -3.31
C PHE A 333 20.55 -5.07 -4.77
N TRP A 334 20.72 -3.85 -5.28
CA TRP A 334 20.50 -3.51 -6.69
C TRP A 334 21.53 -4.17 -7.61
N SER A 335 22.78 -4.28 -7.18
CA SER A 335 23.88 -4.82 -7.98
C SER A 335 23.61 -6.23 -8.52
N ILE A 336 22.74 -7.01 -7.87
CA ILE A 336 22.34 -8.34 -8.35
C ILE A 336 21.68 -8.29 -9.74
N LEU A 337 21.00 -7.18 -10.08
CA LEU A 337 20.36 -7.00 -11.37
C LEU A 337 21.39 -6.82 -12.49
N LEU A 338 22.59 -6.33 -12.16
CA LEU A 338 23.69 -6.17 -13.10
C LEU A 338 24.24 -7.53 -13.58
N VAL A 339 23.99 -8.61 -12.83
CA VAL A 339 24.27 -9.99 -13.28
C VAL A 339 23.39 -10.36 -14.49
N ILE A 340 22.16 -9.85 -14.54
CA ILE A 340 21.22 -10.08 -15.64
C ILE A 340 21.48 -9.10 -16.78
N GLU A 341 21.67 -7.82 -16.45
CA GLU A 341 21.89 -6.75 -17.40
C GLU A 341 22.97 -5.77 -16.89
N PRO A 342 24.23 -5.94 -17.33
CA PRO A 342 25.35 -5.13 -16.85
C PRO A 342 25.23 -3.62 -17.16
N LEU A 343 24.42 -3.25 -18.15
CA LEU A 343 24.23 -1.86 -18.57
C LEU A 343 23.05 -1.17 -17.85
N LEU A 344 22.38 -1.86 -16.92
CA LEU A 344 21.23 -1.32 -16.21
C LEU A 344 21.66 -0.16 -15.30
N THR A 345 20.98 0.97 -15.41
CA THR A 345 21.20 2.15 -14.57
C THR A 345 20.18 2.20 -13.44
N GLU A 346 20.55 2.75 -12.28
CA GLU A 346 19.65 2.93 -11.12
C GLU A 346 18.46 3.87 -11.39
N ASP A 347 18.57 4.73 -12.41
CA ASP A 347 17.48 5.58 -12.85
C ASP A 347 16.29 4.73 -13.28
N SER A 348 15.19 4.81 -12.52
CA SER A 348 13.97 4.01 -12.69
C SER A 348 13.56 3.90 -14.17
N PRO A 349 13.84 2.78 -14.85
CA PRO A 349 13.66 2.72 -16.28
C PRO A 349 12.16 2.73 -16.58
N SER A 350 11.75 3.62 -17.47
CA SER A 350 10.41 3.56 -18.05
C SER A 350 10.22 2.22 -18.79
N LYS A 351 8.97 1.83 -19.05
CA LYS A 351 8.69 0.64 -19.88
C LYS A 351 9.34 0.73 -21.26
N GLU A 352 9.51 1.95 -21.76
CA GLU A 352 10.20 2.24 -23.01
C GLU A 352 11.72 2.04 -22.88
N ALA A 353 12.33 2.48 -21.77
CA ALA A 353 13.75 2.30 -21.50
C ALA A 353 14.12 0.81 -21.34
N LEU A 354 13.21 -0.02 -20.82
CA LEU A 354 13.41 -1.48 -20.74
C LEU A 354 13.75 -2.13 -22.09
N LYS A 355 13.27 -1.59 -23.21
CA LYS A 355 13.55 -2.14 -24.54
C LYS A 355 15.02 -2.01 -24.94
N SER A 356 15.74 -1.08 -24.33
CA SER A 356 17.17 -0.87 -24.55
C SER A 356 18.05 -1.89 -23.81
N TYR A 357 17.46 -2.74 -22.97
CA TYR A 357 18.14 -3.74 -22.15
C TYR A 357 17.80 -5.18 -22.62
N PRO A 358 18.49 -5.69 -23.65
CA PRO A 358 18.10 -6.92 -24.32
C PRO A 358 18.21 -8.16 -23.42
N SER A 359 19.16 -8.21 -22.48
CA SER A 359 19.34 -9.36 -21.60
C SER A 359 18.24 -9.41 -20.53
N LEU A 360 17.88 -8.25 -19.99
CA LEU A 360 16.75 -8.14 -19.08
C LEU A 360 15.42 -8.49 -19.74
N VAL A 361 15.18 -8.04 -20.99
CA VAL A 361 13.98 -8.40 -21.74
C VAL A 361 13.91 -9.90 -22.00
N LYS A 362 15.03 -10.53 -22.36
CA LYS A 362 15.10 -11.99 -22.50
C LYS A 362 14.78 -12.70 -21.19
N PHE A 363 15.33 -12.24 -20.06
CA PHE A 363 15.03 -12.80 -18.75
C PHE A 363 13.53 -12.71 -18.43
N ILE A 364 12.95 -11.53 -18.62
CA ILE A 364 11.52 -11.29 -18.39
C ILE A 364 10.66 -12.24 -19.24
N GLN A 365 10.97 -12.39 -20.53
CA GLN A 365 10.21 -13.29 -21.41
C GLN A 365 10.39 -14.76 -21.07
N HIS A 366 11.54 -15.14 -20.50
CA HIS A 366 11.88 -16.51 -20.16
C HIS A 366 11.30 -16.97 -18.81
N CYS A 367 11.37 -16.10 -17.79
CA CYS A 367 11.10 -16.47 -16.39
C CYS A 367 9.85 -15.83 -15.80
N CYS A 368 9.40 -14.70 -16.35
CA CYS A 368 8.39 -13.87 -15.71
C CYS A 368 7.04 -13.99 -16.41
N SER A 369 5.99 -14.16 -15.63
CA SER A 369 4.60 -13.99 -16.06
C SER A 369 3.99 -12.81 -15.31
N PHE A 370 3.77 -11.71 -16.02
CA PHE A 370 3.15 -10.51 -15.49
C PHE A 370 1.65 -10.48 -15.83
N LYS A 371 0.82 -10.44 -14.78
CA LYS A 371 -0.64 -10.34 -14.86
C LYS A 371 -1.08 -9.04 -14.17
N LYS A 372 -2.37 -8.69 -14.26
CA LYS A 372 -2.88 -7.42 -13.71
C LYS A 372 -2.67 -7.32 -12.19
N TYR A 373 -2.95 -8.41 -11.48
CA TYR A 373 -2.91 -8.49 -10.01
C TYR A 373 -1.94 -9.55 -9.47
N ALA A 374 -1.15 -10.19 -10.34
CA ALA A 374 -0.17 -11.20 -9.98
C ALA A 374 1.10 -11.11 -10.82
N VAL A 375 2.22 -11.53 -10.24
CA VAL A 375 3.48 -11.83 -10.91
C VAL A 375 3.90 -13.23 -10.49
N THR A 376 4.37 -14.02 -11.44
CA THR A 376 5.14 -15.22 -11.14
C THR A 376 6.51 -15.11 -11.80
N ILE A 377 7.57 -15.31 -11.03
CA ILE A 377 8.93 -15.49 -11.53
C ILE A 377 9.30 -16.93 -11.24
N LYS A 378 9.61 -17.71 -12.25
CA LYS A 378 9.91 -19.14 -12.11
C LYS A 378 11.12 -19.48 -12.98
N LYS A 379 12.03 -20.32 -12.48
CA LYS A 379 13.09 -20.88 -13.32
C LYS A 379 12.47 -21.71 -14.47
N CYS A 380 13.24 -21.97 -15.51
CA CYS A 380 12.77 -22.77 -16.64
C CYS A 380 12.87 -24.29 -16.39
N GLY A 381 13.78 -24.72 -15.53
CA GLY A 381 14.05 -26.15 -15.28
C GLY A 381 15.04 -26.79 -16.26
N GLN A 382 15.62 -26.02 -17.17
CA GLN A 382 16.72 -26.51 -18.01
C GLN A 382 18.00 -26.59 -17.18
N ASP A 383 18.71 -27.71 -17.29
CA ASP A 383 20.04 -27.86 -16.74
C ASP A 383 20.96 -26.81 -17.39
N GLU A 384 21.77 -26.13 -16.57
CA GLU A 384 22.72 -25.10 -17.00
C GLU A 384 22.10 -23.95 -17.82
N CYS A 385 20.86 -23.55 -17.49
CA CYS A 385 20.23 -22.41 -18.15
C CYS A 385 21.07 -21.13 -18.01
N PRO A 386 21.50 -20.48 -19.12
CA PRO A 386 22.32 -19.27 -19.07
C PRO A 386 21.54 -18.04 -18.58
N ILE A 387 20.22 -18.16 -18.40
CA ILE A 387 19.34 -17.07 -17.98
C ILE A 387 19.04 -17.13 -16.49
N CYS A 388 18.49 -18.24 -15.97
CA CYS A 388 17.82 -18.26 -14.65
C CYS A 388 18.47 -19.12 -13.58
N LYS A 389 19.70 -19.61 -13.81
CA LYS A 389 20.42 -20.57 -12.96
C LYS A 389 19.71 -21.94 -12.86
N THR A 390 20.42 -22.91 -12.29
CA THR A 390 19.92 -24.26 -12.05
C THR A 390 18.85 -24.27 -10.95
N VAL A 391 17.87 -25.17 -11.07
CA VAL A 391 16.83 -25.41 -10.06
C VAL A 391 17.45 -26.04 -8.82
N ARG A 392 17.05 -25.59 -7.63
CA ARG A 392 17.56 -26.08 -6.34
C ARG A 392 16.69 -27.18 -5.73
N MET A 393 15.39 -27.12 -5.93
CA MET A 393 14.47 -28.15 -5.45
C MET A 393 14.53 -29.42 -6.32
N PRO A 394 14.11 -30.59 -5.79
CA PRO A 394 14.05 -31.81 -6.58
C PRO A 394 13.21 -31.65 -7.85
N MET A 395 13.73 -32.13 -8.99
CA MET A 395 13.11 -31.90 -10.30
C MET A 395 11.68 -32.47 -10.37
N GLU A 396 11.40 -33.60 -9.71
CA GLU A 396 10.04 -34.17 -9.62
C GLU A 396 9.01 -33.16 -9.06
N ARG A 397 9.41 -32.38 -8.05
CA ARG A 397 8.55 -31.32 -7.50
C ARG A 397 8.49 -30.13 -8.44
N PHE A 398 9.63 -29.73 -9.01
CA PHE A 398 9.72 -28.59 -9.91
C PHE A 398 8.90 -28.76 -11.19
N SER A 399 8.89 -29.96 -11.78
CA SER A 399 8.13 -30.26 -13.00
C SER A 399 6.62 -30.10 -12.83
N ASN A 400 6.13 -30.12 -11.58
CA ASN A 400 4.73 -29.90 -11.24
C ASN A 400 4.43 -28.43 -10.85
N LEU A 401 5.41 -27.52 -10.94
CA LEU A 401 5.19 -26.10 -10.72
C LEU A 401 4.72 -25.40 -11.99
N TYR A 402 3.71 -24.56 -11.84
CA TYR A 402 3.16 -23.75 -12.91
C TYR A 402 3.06 -22.28 -12.47
N THR A 403 2.87 -21.41 -13.45
CA THR A 403 2.53 -20.01 -13.22
C THR A 403 1.17 -19.91 -12.52
N LEU A 404 1.02 -18.99 -11.56
CA LEU A 404 -0.26 -18.79 -10.89
C LEU A 404 -1.33 -18.38 -11.94
N PRO A 405 -2.44 -19.13 -12.12
CA PRO A 405 -3.44 -18.86 -13.14
C PRO A 405 -4.28 -17.63 -12.78
N ASN A 406 -4.83 -16.97 -13.82
CA ASN A 406 -5.87 -15.98 -13.62
C ASN A 406 -7.18 -16.69 -13.25
N PRO A 407 -8.01 -16.12 -12.36
CA PRO A 407 -9.37 -16.60 -12.10
C PRO A 407 -10.18 -16.76 -13.39
N VAL A 408 -10.85 -17.89 -13.52
CA VAL A 408 -11.73 -18.25 -14.66
C VAL A 408 -13.11 -18.54 -14.11
N ILE A 409 -14.15 -18.01 -14.76
CA ILE A 409 -15.55 -18.25 -14.37
C ILE A 409 -15.98 -19.65 -14.85
N GLY A 410 -16.64 -20.39 -13.96
CA GLY A 410 -17.30 -21.67 -14.23
C GLY A 410 -18.72 -21.49 -14.78
N GLU A 411 -19.35 -22.60 -15.14
CA GLU A 411 -20.73 -22.60 -15.67
C GLU A 411 -21.76 -22.12 -14.63
N ASP A 412 -21.42 -22.24 -13.35
CA ASP A 412 -22.21 -21.79 -12.20
C ASP A 412 -22.08 -20.28 -11.90
N GLY A 413 -21.26 -19.56 -12.67
CA GLY A 413 -21.00 -18.14 -12.47
C GLY A 413 -19.98 -17.82 -11.36
N HIS A 414 -19.42 -18.84 -10.69
CA HIS A 414 -18.36 -18.66 -9.70
C HIS A 414 -16.97 -18.86 -10.32
N TYR A 415 -15.92 -18.34 -9.67
CA TYR A 415 -14.55 -18.65 -10.11
C TYR A 415 -14.22 -20.10 -9.78
N LYS A 416 -13.70 -20.84 -10.78
CA LYS A 416 -13.32 -22.25 -10.68
C LYS A 416 -12.31 -22.50 -9.55
N ASP A 417 -12.09 -23.76 -9.19
CA ASP A 417 -11.09 -24.12 -8.18
C ASP A 417 -9.67 -24.13 -8.77
N PHE A 418 -8.67 -23.80 -7.95
CA PHE A 418 -7.27 -23.69 -8.38
C PHE A 418 -6.78 -24.93 -9.12
N GLN A 419 -7.07 -26.12 -8.58
CA GLN A 419 -6.63 -27.40 -9.16
C GLN A 419 -7.15 -27.62 -10.59
N SER A 420 -8.34 -27.10 -10.89
CA SER A 420 -8.94 -27.20 -12.23
C SER A 420 -8.31 -26.26 -13.25
N VAL A 421 -7.57 -25.22 -12.81
CA VAL A 421 -7.05 -24.15 -13.68
C VAL A 421 -5.52 -24.01 -13.68
N ILE A 422 -4.80 -24.54 -12.69
CA ILE A 422 -3.33 -24.36 -12.55
C ILE A 422 -2.54 -24.82 -13.78
N LYS A 423 -3.03 -25.81 -14.53
CA LYS A 423 -2.38 -26.33 -15.75
C LYS A 423 -2.90 -25.69 -17.04
N THR A 424 -3.66 -24.60 -16.94
CA THR A 424 -4.30 -23.95 -18.08
C THR A 424 -3.73 -22.56 -18.33
N ASP A 425 -3.60 -22.17 -19.59
CA ASP A 425 -3.25 -20.79 -19.94
C ASP A 425 -4.49 -19.90 -19.78
N THR A 426 -4.36 -18.85 -18.98
CA THR A 426 -5.48 -18.04 -18.49
C THR A 426 -5.16 -16.56 -18.60
N SER A 427 -6.12 -15.77 -19.07
CA SER A 427 -5.98 -14.32 -19.26
C SER A 427 -6.84 -13.53 -18.27
N ASN A 428 -6.65 -12.20 -18.22
CA ASN A 428 -7.47 -11.31 -17.39
C ASN A 428 -8.90 -11.10 -17.94
N SER A 429 -9.32 -11.87 -18.94
CA SER A 429 -10.62 -11.71 -19.62
C SER A 429 -11.84 -11.82 -18.70
N TYR A 430 -11.70 -12.51 -17.56
CA TYR A 430 -12.75 -12.66 -16.55
C TYR A 430 -12.66 -11.63 -15.41
N ALA A 431 -11.78 -10.62 -15.51
CA ALA A 431 -11.76 -9.49 -14.60
C ALA A 431 -12.88 -8.50 -15.00
N PRO A 432 -13.83 -8.19 -14.12
CA PRO A 432 -14.95 -7.27 -14.42
C PRO A 432 -14.55 -5.91 -15.02
N SER A 433 -13.38 -5.37 -14.65
CA SER A 433 -12.87 -4.11 -15.20
C SER A 433 -12.58 -4.18 -16.70
N GLU A 434 -12.19 -5.35 -17.20
CA GLU A 434 -11.92 -5.56 -18.63
C GLU A 434 -13.22 -5.68 -19.44
N LEU A 435 -14.34 -5.99 -18.76
CA LEU A 435 -15.65 -6.20 -19.37
C LEU A 435 -16.53 -4.94 -19.37
N THR A 436 -16.29 -3.99 -18.45
CA THR A 436 -17.25 -2.92 -18.15
C THR A 436 -16.71 -1.52 -18.48
N LYS A 437 -17.49 -0.71 -19.24
CA LYS A 437 -17.26 0.74 -19.38
C LYS A 437 -18.11 1.47 -18.34
N ASN A 438 -17.54 1.96 -17.23
CA ASN A 438 -18.35 2.66 -16.22
C ASN A 438 -19.04 3.92 -16.78
N SER A 439 -20.26 4.17 -16.32
CA SER A 439 -21.00 5.41 -16.53
C SER A 439 -20.28 6.59 -15.88
N LYS A 440 -19.90 7.59 -16.66
CA LYS A 440 -19.15 8.75 -16.17
C LYS A 440 -20.11 9.74 -15.51
N ALA A 441 -19.93 10.00 -14.21
CA ALA A 441 -20.62 11.11 -13.57
C ALA A 441 -20.14 12.43 -14.20
N ASN A 442 -21.09 13.26 -14.63
CA ASN A 442 -20.78 14.61 -15.11
C ASN A 442 -20.59 15.53 -13.91
N LEU A 443 -19.55 16.35 -13.95
CA LEU A 443 -19.39 17.45 -13.00
C LEU A 443 -20.59 18.39 -13.15
N GLY A 444 -21.12 18.90 -12.02
CA GLY A 444 -22.27 19.80 -11.99
C GLY A 444 -22.04 21.19 -12.61
N PHE A 445 -20.97 21.36 -13.40
CA PHE A 445 -20.64 22.55 -14.17
C PHE A 445 -19.75 22.20 -15.37
N ASN A 446 -19.73 23.08 -16.37
CA ASN A 446 -18.85 22.92 -17.53
C ASN A 446 -17.39 23.25 -17.17
N VAL A 447 -16.53 22.25 -17.20
CA VAL A 447 -15.09 22.42 -16.99
C VAL A 447 -14.46 23.19 -18.14
N THR A 448 -13.53 24.08 -17.81
CA THR A 448 -12.82 24.95 -18.76
C THR A 448 -11.33 24.93 -18.44
N GLN A 449 -10.52 25.46 -19.36
CA GLN A 449 -9.08 25.64 -19.15
C GLN A 449 -8.78 26.47 -17.89
N GLN A 450 -9.61 27.48 -17.59
CA GLN A 450 -9.40 28.31 -16.41
C GLN A 450 -9.58 27.51 -15.11
N HIS A 451 -10.55 26.61 -15.06
CA HIS A 451 -10.79 25.76 -13.89
C HIS A 451 -9.61 24.83 -13.59
N ALA A 452 -8.91 24.33 -14.62
CA ALA A 452 -7.68 23.54 -14.45
C ALA A 452 -6.48 24.43 -14.04
N LYS A 453 -6.38 25.65 -14.59
CA LYS A 453 -5.32 26.61 -14.20
C LYS A 453 -5.47 27.13 -12.77
N ASN A 454 -6.69 27.14 -12.23
CA ASN A 454 -6.96 27.58 -10.87
C ASN A 454 -6.27 26.69 -9.81
N THR A 455 -6.14 25.40 -10.08
CA THR A 455 -5.35 24.46 -9.28
C THR A 455 -3.91 24.42 -9.76
N GLY A 456 -3.71 24.36 -11.09
CA GLY A 456 -2.38 24.34 -11.72
C GLY A 456 -1.63 23.03 -11.52
N THR A 457 -2.32 21.95 -11.15
CA THR A 457 -1.72 20.64 -10.88
C THR A 457 -2.59 19.51 -11.44
N VAL A 458 -2.03 18.31 -11.47
CA VAL A 458 -2.64 17.07 -11.96
C VAL A 458 -2.41 15.96 -10.96
N ILE A 459 -3.24 14.92 -11.04
CA ILE A 459 -3.09 13.71 -10.24
C ILE A 459 -2.88 12.51 -11.15
N GLN A 460 -2.00 11.61 -10.77
CA GLN A 460 -1.78 10.38 -11.53
C GLN A 460 -2.67 9.27 -10.97
N CYS A 461 -3.30 8.52 -11.87
CA CYS A 461 -4.06 7.34 -11.48
C CYS A 461 -3.12 6.17 -11.12
N GLU A 462 -3.28 5.63 -9.92
CA GLU A 462 -2.60 4.43 -9.43
C GLU A 462 -3.09 3.11 -10.02
N GLU A 463 -3.90 3.12 -11.10
CA GLU A 463 -4.27 1.90 -11.83
C GLU A 463 -3.95 1.94 -13.33
N CYS A 464 -3.93 3.11 -13.97
CA CYS A 464 -3.49 3.19 -15.36
C CYS A 464 -2.26 4.08 -15.58
N SER A 465 -1.74 4.72 -14.53
CA SER A 465 -0.65 5.69 -14.60
C SER A 465 -0.96 6.91 -15.47
N MET A 466 -2.22 7.09 -15.86
CA MET A 466 -2.65 8.24 -16.63
C MET A 466 -2.87 9.44 -15.72
N TRP A 467 -2.39 10.60 -16.17
CA TRP A 467 -2.64 11.88 -15.52
C TRP A 467 -4.10 12.33 -15.72
N ARG A 468 -4.69 12.92 -14.68
CA ARG A 468 -6.04 13.47 -14.64
C ARG A 468 -6.02 14.90 -14.10
N LEU A 469 -6.88 15.75 -14.66
CA LEU A 469 -6.97 17.14 -14.25
C LEU A 469 -7.76 17.29 -12.95
N ILE A 470 -7.23 18.16 -12.08
CA ILE A 470 -7.95 18.68 -10.93
C ILE A 470 -8.51 20.05 -11.30
N PHE A 471 -9.79 20.27 -11.06
CA PHE A 471 -10.47 21.52 -11.36
C PHE A 471 -10.85 22.25 -10.07
N SER A 472 -10.83 23.58 -10.08
CA SER A 472 -11.51 24.38 -9.07
C SER A 472 -12.24 25.57 -9.71
N LYS A 473 -13.43 25.89 -9.17
CA LYS A 473 -14.21 27.06 -9.59
C LYS A 473 -13.50 28.37 -9.23
N LYS A 474 -12.70 28.39 -8.16
CA LYS A 474 -11.98 29.58 -7.68
C LYS A 474 -10.48 29.33 -7.73
N LYS A 475 -9.69 30.39 -7.98
CA LYS A 475 -8.23 30.30 -7.89
C LYS A 475 -7.84 29.99 -6.45
N LEU A 476 -7.04 28.95 -6.25
CA LEU A 476 -6.55 28.60 -4.91
C LEU A 476 -5.56 29.67 -4.41
N SER A 477 -5.65 29.99 -3.12
CA SER A 477 -4.67 30.82 -2.42
C SER A 477 -3.30 30.11 -2.38
N PRO A 478 -2.19 30.82 -2.10
CA PRO A 478 -0.89 30.17 -1.90
C PRO A 478 -0.94 29.06 -0.84
N GLN A 479 -1.62 29.31 0.28
CA GLN A 479 -1.86 28.31 1.32
C GLN A 479 -2.66 27.12 0.79
N GLY A 480 -3.79 27.36 0.09
CA GLY A 480 -4.61 26.28 -0.46
C GLY A 480 -3.88 25.44 -1.52
N LYS A 481 -2.91 26.01 -2.25
CA LYS A 481 -2.04 25.24 -3.14
C LYS A 481 -1.06 24.37 -2.37
N ALA A 482 -0.47 24.88 -1.29
CA ALA A 482 0.40 24.09 -0.42
C ALA A 482 -0.38 22.96 0.26
N ASP A 483 -1.60 23.23 0.75
CA ASP A 483 -2.50 22.22 1.32
C ASP A 483 -2.89 21.16 0.28
N LEU A 484 -3.22 21.57 -0.96
CA LEU A 484 -3.50 20.64 -2.05
C LEU A 484 -2.28 19.77 -2.36
N SER A 485 -1.08 20.35 -2.41
CA SER A 485 0.15 19.57 -2.65
C SER A 485 0.38 18.54 -1.53
N ARG A 486 0.24 18.95 -0.27
CA ARG A 486 0.35 18.03 0.89
C ARG A 486 -0.69 16.92 0.82
N LEU A 487 -1.93 17.25 0.47
CA LEU A 487 -2.99 16.25 0.28
C LEU A 487 -2.63 15.26 -0.83
N LEU A 488 -2.13 15.73 -1.97
CA LEU A 488 -1.74 14.88 -3.09
C LEU A 488 -0.59 13.94 -2.75
N ASP A 489 0.31 14.34 -1.83
CA ASP A 489 1.36 13.47 -1.31
C ASP A 489 0.81 12.35 -0.39
N ASP A 490 -0.38 12.54 0.20
CA ASP A 490 -1.00 11.65 1.17
C ASP A 490 -2.11 10.75 0.61
N ILE A 491 -2.67 11.06 -0.56
CA ILE A 491 -3.78 10.30 -1.14
C ILE A 491 -3.35 9.41 -2.31
N SER A 492 -3.93 8.21 -2.35
CA SER A 492 -3.91 7.32 -3.52
C SER A 492 -5.16 7.57 -4.37
N TYR A 493 -4.99 7.93 -5.65
CA TYR A 493 -6.11 8.14 -6.57
C TYR A 493 -6.22 7.06 -7.64
N THR A 494 -7.43 6.55 -7.84
CA THR A 494 -7.77 5.63 -8.93
C THR A 494 -8.88 6.19 -9.81
N CYS A 495 -8.80 5.93 -11.12
CA CYS A 495 -9.83 6.33 -12.07
C CYS A 495 -11.17 5.71 -11.64
N GLY A 496 -12.20 6.54 -11.55
CA GLY A 496 -13.51 6.15 -11.03
C GLY A 496 -13.79 6.74 -9.65
N ALA A 497 -12.80 7.38 -9.01
CA ALA A 497 -12.99 8.20 -7.82
C ALA A 497 -13.36 9.64 -8.13
N ALA A 498 -14.37 10.16 -7.44
CA ALA A 498 -14.64 11.59 -7.34
C ALA A 498 -13.95 12.16 -6.09
N PHE A 499 -13.56 13.44 -6.12
CA PHE A 499 -12.97 14.10 -4.94
C PHE A 499 -13.98 14.35 -3.81
N ASP A 500 -15.27 14.40 -4.14
CA ASP A 500 -16.36 14.50 -3.16
C ASP A 500 -16.40 13.29 -2.19
N GLU A 501 -15.63 12.24 -2.49
CA GLU A 501 -15.47 11.03 -1.66
C GLU A 501 -14.34 11.16 -0.60
N ILE A 502 -13.55 12.24 -0.63
CA ILE A 502 -12.48 12.54 0.32
C ILE A 502 -12.95 13.68 1.23
N ASN A 503 -12.78 13.54 2.55
CA ASN A 503 -13.02 14.65 3.48
C ASN A 503 -11.95 15.71 3.25
N LEU A 504 -12.26 16.66 2.37
CA LEU A 504 -11.37 17.76 2.04
C LEU A 504 -11.42 18.82 3.16
N PRO A 505 -10.27 19.40 3.56
CA PRO A 505 -10.24 20.61 4.35
C PRO A 505 -11.12 21.70 3.74
N GLU A 506 -11.68 22.60 4.56
CA GLU A 506 -12.51 23.70 4.05
C GLU A 506 -11.80 24.54 2.98
N SER A 507 -10.48 24.69 3.09
CA SER A 507 -9.64 25.39 2.10
C SER A 507 -9.65 24.73 0.71
N LEU A 508 -10.00 23.44 0.63
CA LEU A 508 -10.01 22.61 -0.57
C LEU A 508 -11.41 22.20 -1.04
N ASN A 509 -12.49 22.63 -0.38
CA ASN A 509 -13.87 22.22 -0.73
C ASN A 509 -14.34 22.58 -2.15
N THR A 510 -13.57 23.42 -2.87
CA THR A 510 -13.86 23.84 -4.25
C THR A 510 -13.22 22.96 -5.31
N ILE A 511 -12.34 22.03 -4.93
CA ILE A 511 -11.65 21.16 -5.88
C ILE A 511 -12.55 19.99 -6.30
N CYS A 512 -12.42 19.57 -7.55
CA CYS A 512 -13.12 18.40 -8.08
C CYS A 512 -12.30 17.72 -9.17
N ILE A 513 -12.52 16.42 -9.36
CA ILE A 513 -11.96 15.62 -10.45
C ILE A 513 -13.12 15.07 -11.28
N LYS A 514 -12.95 15.08 -12.59
CA LYS A 514 -13.90 14.40 -13.48
C LYS A 514 -13.73 12.89 -13.35
N THR A 515 -14.82 12.15 -13.22
CA THR A 515 -14.74 10.68 -13.18
C THR A 515 -14.25 10.14 -14.53
N HIS A 516 -13.16 9.37 -14.48
CA HIS A 516 -12.54 8.73 -15.63
C HIS A 516 -12.54 7.20 -15.48
N ASN A 517 -12.53 6.48 -16.59
CA ASN A 517 -12.12 5.08 -16.62
C ASN A 517 -10.62 4.98 -16.92
N CYS A 518 -9.98 3.89 -16.49
CA CYS A 518 -8.55 3.68 -16.73
C CYS A 518 -8.18 3.72 -18.22
N HIS A 519 -9.06 3.27 -19.10
CA HIS A 519 -8.88 3.29 -20.56
C HIS A 519 -9.21 4.64 -21.22
N ASP A 520 -9.62 5.63 -20.43
CA ASP A 520 -9.85 6.96 -20.97
C ASP A 520 -8.53 7.64 -21.34
N LYS A 521 -8.56 8.27 -22.51
CA LYS A 521 -7.52 9.15 -23.03
C LYS A 521 -7.30 10.34 -22.07
N ILE A 522 -6.10 10.92 -22.11
CA ILE A 522 -5.80 12.19 -21.45
C ILE A 522 -6.80 13.26 -21.91
N GLU A 523 -7.32 14.05 -20.97
CA GLU A 523 -8.26 15.11 -21.27
C GLU A 523 -7.65 16.13 -22.24
N LYS A 524 -8.38 16.52 -23.29
CA LYS A 524 -7.92 17.58 -24.22
C LYS A 524 -7.55 18.89 -23.50
N LEU A 525 -8.22 19.17 -22.39
CA LEU A 525 -7.96 20.34 -21.56
C LEU A 525 -6.55 20.35 -20.95
N TYR A 526 -5.93 19.18 -20.76
CA TYR A 526 -4.59 19.04 -20.19
C TYR A 526 -3.59 19.80 -21.05
N TYR A 527 -3.59 19.52 -22.36
CA TYR A 527 -2.72 20.19 -23.32
C TYR A 527 -3.00 21.68 -23.43
N SER A 528 -4.28 22.07 -23.43
CA SER A 528 -4.61 23.50 -23.46
C SER A 528 -4.19 24.23 -22.18
N SER A 529 -4.06 23.53 -21.05
CA SER A 529 -3.68 24.15 -19.78
C SER A 529 -2.18 24.41 -19.64
N GLY A 530 -1.37 23.91 -20.58
CA GLY A 530 0.07 24.17 -20.64
C GLY A 530 0.95 23.16 -19.91
N PHE A 531 0.40 21.98 -19.57
CA PHE A 531 1.18 20.88 -19.00
C PHE A 531 2.08 20.20 -20.04
N GLU A 532 3.04 19.42 -19.56
CA GLU A 532 4.05 18.76 -20.39
C GLU A 532 3.45 17.86 -21.49
N PRO A 533 4.05 17.82 -22.70
CA PRO A 533 3.54 17.03 -23.80
C PRO A 533 3.66 15.53 -23.51
N ILE A 534 2.53 14.89 -23.22
CA ILE A 534 2.42 13.43 -23.03
C ILE A 534 1.49 12.81 -24.08
N CYS A 535 1.66 11.51 -24.36
CA CYS A 535 0.82 10.76 -25.28
C CYS A 535 -0.65 10.78 -24.83
N ILE A 536 -1.56 11.17 -25.73
CA ILE A 536 -2.99 11.28 -25.42
C ILE A 536 -3.65 9.95 -25.06
N HIS A 537 -3.08 8.82 -25.50
CA HIS A 537 -3.66 7.49 -25.25
C HIS A 537 -3.06 6.77 -24.04
N CYS A 538 -1.77 6.98 -23.74
CA CYS A 538 -1.06 6.21 -22.69
C CYS A 538 -0.30 7.05 -21.66
N GLY A 539 -0.26 8.39 -21.81
CA GLY A 539 0.35 9.28 -20.81
C GLY A 539 1.88 9.30 -20.79
N THR A 540 2.57 8.50 -21.63
CA THR A 540 4.04 8.53 -21.75
C THR A 540 4.52 9.88 -22.29
N VAL A 541 5.62 10.41 -21.76
CA VAL A 541 6.27 11.65 -22.25
C VAL A 541 6.54 11.56 -23.74
N CYS A 542 6.25 12.65 -24.46
CA CYS A 542 6.46 12.76 -25.90
C CYS A 542 7.28 14.01 -26.20
N THR A 543 8.32 13.85 -27.00
CA THR A 543 9.16 14.96 -27.48
C THR A 543 8.53 15.69 -28.68
N ALA A 544 7.54 15.08 -29.33
CA ALA A 544 6.90 15.63 -30.53
C ALA A 544 5.64 16.45 -30.20
N ASN A 545 5.67 17.74 -30.52
CA ASN A 545 4.51 18.62 -30.44
C ASN A 545 4.07 19.00 -31.87
N ASP A 546 3.10 18.27 -32.40
CA ASP A 546 2.52 18.50 -33.73
C ASP A 546 1.50 19.66 -33.66
N SER A 547 1.51 20.59 -34.63
CA SER A 547 0.56 21.72 -34.64
C SER A 547 -0.88 21.29 -34.92
N LEU A 548 -1.07 20.18 -35.64
CA LEU A 548 -2.36 19.67 -36.10
C LEU A 548 -2.91 18.54 -35.21
N TYR A 549 -2.05 17.75 -34.58
CA TYR A 549 -2.46 16.58 -33.77
C TYR A 549 -2.03 16.70 -32.29
N TYR A 550 -2.79 16.07 -31.39
CA TYR A 550 -2.33 15.89 -30.02
C TYR A 550 -1.14 14.92 -29.98
N PRO A 551 -0.20 15.08 -29.03
CA PRO A 551 0.97 14.20 -28.91
C PRO A 551 0.57 12.73 -28.79
N GLN A 552 1.28 11.87 -29.50
CA GLN A 552 1.07 10.42 -29.50
C GLN A 552 2.42 9.72 -29.64
N CYS A 553 2.69 8.75 -28.77
CA CYS A 553 3.92 7.96 -28.83
C CYS A 553 3.87 6.93 -29.97
N SER A 554 5.05 6.47 -30.41
CA SER A 554 5.20 5.45 -31.45
C SER A 554 4.58 4.09 -31.10
N ASN A 555 4.41 3.78 -29.81
CA ASN A 555 3.84 2.52 -29.35
C ASN A 555 2.31 2.47 -29.46
N CYS A 556 1.63 3.62 -29.48
CA CYS A 556 0.18 3.70 -29.59
C CYS A 556 -0.22 3.57 -31.07
N ARG A 557 -0.90 2.47 -31.42
CA ARG A 557 -1.42 2.22 -32.78
C ARG A 557 -2.81 2.82 -33.03
N GLN A 558 -3.39 3.48 -32.04
CA GLN A 558 -4.69 4.13 -32.18
C GLN A 558 -4.62 5.29 -33.19
N PRO A 559 -5.74 5.67 -33.84
CA PRO A 559 -5.76 6.81 -34.74
C PRO A 559 -5.29 8.12 -34.07
N LYS A 560 -4.48 8.91 -34.79
CA LYS A 560 -4.06 10.25 -34.36
C LYS A 560 -5.28 11.15 -34.16
N ILE A 561 -5.23 11.98 -33.12
CA ILE A 561 -6.35 12.84 -32.73
C ILE A 561 -6.06 14.27 -33.15
N LYS A 562 -6.84 14.82 -34.08
CA LYS A 562 -6.70 16.22 -34.52
C LYS A 562 -7.05 17.19 -33.40
N LYS A 563 -6.25 18.25 -33.26
CA LYS A 563 -6.57 19.43 -32.47
C LYS A 563 -7.74 20.13 -33.17
N LEU A 564 -8.77 20.49 -32.41
CA LEU A 564 -9.86 21.31 -32.95
C LEU A 564 -9.29 22.70 -33.21
N SER A 565 -9.32 23.16 -34.46
CA SER A 565 -9.03 24.56 -34.77
C SER A 565 -10.05 25.42 -34.02
N ARG A 566 -9.56 26.31 -33.15
CA ARG A 566 -10.39 27.41 -32.67
C ARG A 566 -10.63 28.29 -33.88
N GLY A 567 -11.69 28.01 -34.65
CA GLY A 567 -12.25 29.01 -35.54
C GLY A 567 -12.50 30.25 -34.69
N ARG A 568 -11.85 31.36 -35.04
CA ARG A 568 -12.14 32.66 -34.45
C ARG A 568 -13.65 32.87 -34.62
N LYS A 569 -14.40 32.82 -33.53
CA LYS A 569 -15.71 33.46 -33.46
C LYS A 569 -15.50 34.89 -33.04
#